data_AF-A0A3D3CTA8-F1
#
_entry.id   AF-A0A3D3CTA8-F1
#
_cell.length_a   1.000
_cell.length_b   1.000
_cell.length_c   1.000
_cell.angle_alpha   90.00
_cell.angle_beta   90.00
_cell.angle_gamma   90.00
#
_symmetry.space_group_name_H-M   'P 1'
#
loop_
_entity.id
_entity.type
_entity.pdbx_description
1 polymer ?
#
loop_
_entity_poly.entity_id
_entity_poly.type
_entity_poly.pdbx_seq_one_letter_code
_entity_poly.pdbx_strand_id
1 'polypeptide(L)'
;LYLKKYQVILIFWIILFSTIHGGFMHSVGADALFLAPEYLGHVNALSGAMVGAAAGAFIICWNITTFILYSRHFRFLATTTRPFLKYCTNNFILPGSLLIYYFFQTINFDSTKELMTNSEIAWLISGFLTGFFLVIGLSLLYFFEADRTIIRQMTPLIANPKLFKSQFKSKDTTQNNSRLIRVNWYLSGPFTVKQVRDVSHYSKEFIERIFSRHHFAAILSICIAFLFLVVVGFFMDQPAFQLPAAASIFLFFSILLAVSGAFSYFLESWSIPFLVVLFFILNILYRYDVIDPTNKAYGLNYTNRDERPAYTQAHLLEMCSPEIVAADKTRMLQILEKWKKKQKEEKPMLVIINTSGGGSRSAAFTMNVLQKLDRQTGGRLMDKTFLITGASGGMFGAAYFRELCRLRTYKDSTINPDDHRYTDAISEDLLNPLFSSFVARDLASPAQKFKVGHYEYIKDRGYAFEQKLNANTGGVLDRQLRDIEPEEASAQVPLMLFSSVITRDSRTMLISTQPISFLMRPVFDSNRIKTIDPDAVDFGSFFYKQDPMNVRMLTALRMNATFPYILPNVWLPSEPVIDVMDAGFRDNFGEQVAIRFIDVFRDWILRNTRGVLLIQIRDRKTGG
;
A
#
# COMPACT_ATOMS: atom_id res chain seq x y z
N LEU A 1 -3.62 -20.74 -26.51
CA LEU A 1 -2.16 -20.87 -26.29
C LEU A 1 -1.85 -20.97 -24.80
N TYR A 2 -2.10 -19.90 -24.05
CA TYR A 2 -1.74 -19.74 -22.63
C TYR A 2 -2.45 -20.70 -21.66
N LEU A 3 -3.67 -21.16 -21.98
CA LEU A 3 -4.36 -22.18 -21.18
C LEU A 3 -3.68 -23.56 -21.23
N LYS A 4 -2.86 -23.84 -22.26
CA LYS A 4 -2.16 -25.13 -22.42
C LYS A 4 -0.75 -25.13 -21.80
N LYS A 5 -0.08 -23.97 -21.70
CA LYS A 5 1.27 -23.83 -21.15
C LYS A 5 1.46 -22.46 -20.49
N TYR A 6 2.25 -22.44 -19.42
CA TYR A 6 2.56 -21.24 -18.64
C TYR A 6 1.32 -20.56 -18.04
N GLN A 7 0.31 -21.31 -17.60
CA GLN A 7 -0.97 -20.78 -17.08
C GLN A 7 -0.79 -19.73 -15.97
N VAL A 8 0.29 -19.84 -15.18
CA VAL A 8 0.61 -18.90 -14.09
C VAL A 8 0.65 -17.45 -14.56
N ILE A 9 1.12 -17.17 -15.79
CA ILE A 9 1.19 -15.78 -16.30
C ILE A 9 -0.20 -15.19 -16.61
N LEU A 10 -1.26 -16.00 -16.69
CA LEU A 10 -2.63 -15.51 -16.86
C LEU A 10 -3.21 -14.90 -15.58
N ILE A 11 -2.62 -15.19 -14.42
CA ILE A 11 -3.09 -14.65 -13.14
C ILE A 11 -3.06 -13.12 -13.14
N PHE A 12 -2.05 -12.51 -13.79
CA PHE A 12 -1.93 -11.05 -13.89
C PHE A 12 -3.11 -10.44 -14.65
N TRP A 13 -3.55 -11.08 -15.74
CA TRP A 13 -4.72 -10.64 -16.49
C TRP A 13 -6.00 -10.81 -15.69
N ILE A 14 -6.18 -11.95 -15.03
CA ILE A 14 -7.36 -12.23 -14.20
C ILE A 14 -7.48 -11.18 -13.08
N ILE A 15 -6.37 -10.85 -12.41
CA ILE A 15 -6.34 -9.82 -11.38
C ILE A 15 -6.71 -8.46 -11.98
N LEU A 16 -6.11 -8.05 -13.11
CA LEU A 16 -6.44 -6.77 -13.75
C LEU A 16 -7.93 -6.65 -14.12
N PHE A 17 -8.49 -7.68 -14.77
CA PHE A 17 -9.93 -7.70 -15.10
C PHE A 17 -10.80 -7.66 -13.84
N SER A 18 -10.43 -8.43 -12.81
CA SER A 18 -11.17 -8.47 -11.55
C SER A 18 -11.13 -7.13 -10.81
N THR A 19 -9.97 -6.45 -10.79
CA THR A 19 -9.82 -5.12 -10.17
C THR A 19 -10.66 -4.08 -10.90
N ILE A 20 -10.56 -4.00 -12.24
CA ILE A 20 -11.33 -3.05 -13.07
C ILE A 20 -12.85 -3.32 -12.98
N HIS A 21 -13.25 -4.58 -12.74
CA HIS A 21 -14.64 -4.95 -12.52
C HIS A 21 -15.17 -4.54 -11.14
N GLY A 22 -14.31 -4.37 -10.13
CA GLY A 22 -14.69 -4.28 -8.72
C GLY A 22 -14.87 -5.64 -8.03
N GLY A 23 -14.38 -6.73 -8.64
CA GLY A 23 -14.36 -8.07 -8.04
C GLY A 23 -13.19 -8.30 -7.07
N PHE A 24 -12.12 -7.51 -7.18
CA PHE A 24 -10.92 -7.60 -6.35
C PHE A 24 -10.73 -6.32 -5.54
N MET A 25 -10.62 -6.45 -4.21
CA MET A 25 -10.31 -5.34 -3.28
C MET A 25 -11.23 -4.10 -3.40
N HIS A 26 -12.48 -4.27 -3.86
CA HIS A 26 -13.45 -3.17 -3.99
C HIS A 26 -13.75 -2.45 -2.66
N SER A 27 -13.75 -3.17 -1.53
CA SER A 27 -13.98 -2.56 -0.21
C SER A 27 -12.92 -1.51 0.18
N VAL A 28 -11.78 -1.49 -0.51
CA VAL A 28 -10.69 -0.53 -0.28
C VAL A 28 -10.49 0.42 -1.48
N GLY A 29 -11.39 0.41 -2.47
CA GLY A 29 -11.39 1.33 -3.62
C GLY A 29 -10.36 0.98 -4.71
N ALA A 30 -9.98 -0.29 -4.86
CA ALA A 30 -8.98 -0.69 -5.85
C ALA A 30 -9.40 -0.41 -7.31
N ASP A 31 -10.70 -0.50 -7.60
CA ASP A 31 -11.30 -0.14 -8.89
C ASP A 31 -11.20 1.38 -9.15
N ALA A 32 -11.52 2.20 -8.15
CA ALA A 32 -11.41 3.66 -8.24
C ALA A 32 -9.97 4.11 -8.58
N LEU A 33 -8.96 3.47 -7.97
CA LEU A 33 -7.54 3.74 -8.27
C LEU A 33 -7.15 3.46 -9.73
N PHE A 34 -7.86 2.55 -10.41
CA PHE A 34 -7.68 2.26 -11.83
C PHE A 34 -8.48 3.19 -12.74
N LEU A 35 -9.72 3.47 -12.38
CA LEU A 35 -10.67 4.14 -13.26
C LEU A 35 -10.52 5.66 -13.19
N ALA A 36 -10.20 6.21 -12.02
CA ALA A 36 -9.94 7.63 -11.78
C ALA A 36 -8.50 7.83 -11.28
N PRO A 37 -7.48 7.64 -12.14
CA PRO A 37 -6.10 7.73 -11.71
C PRO A 37 -5.75 9.16 -11.31
N GLU A 38 -5.27 9.34 -10.08
CA GLU A 38 -4.89 10.65 -9.58
C GLU A 38 -3.37 10.88 -9.71
N TYR A 39 -2.99 12.08 -10.12
CA TYR A 39 -1.62 12.56 -10.08
C TYR A 39 -1.61 14.01 -9.57
N LEU A 40 -0.81 14.26 -8.52
CA LEU A 40 -0.72 15.57 -7.86
C LEU A 40 -2.09 16.14 -7.43
N GLY A 41 -3.01 15.30 -6.93
CA GLY A 41 -4.33 15.75 -6.50
C GLY A 41 -5.37 15.88 -7.62
N HIS A 42 -5.03 15.52 -8.86
CA HIS A 42 -5.91 15.71 -10.01
C HIS A 42 -6.06 14.46 -10.89
N VAL A 43 -7.30 14.19 -11.29
CA VAL A 43 -7.66 13.21 -12.33
C VAL A 43 -7.80 13.95 -13.65
N ASN A 44 -6.80 13.83 -14.52
CA ASN A 44 -6.72 14.58 -15.77
C ASN A 44 -5.94 13.84 -16.87
N ALA A 45 -5.82 14.46 -18.06
CA ALA A 45 -5.09 13.86 -19.19
C ALA A 45 -3.65 13.43 -18.86
N LEU A 46 -2.93 14.15 -17.97
CA LEU A 46 -1.57 13.79 -17.58
C LEU A 46 -1.55 12.50 -16.74
N SER A 47 -2.43 12.40 -15.74
CA SER A 47 -2.59 11.17 -14.95
C SER A 47 -2.97 9.98 -15.85
N GLY A 48 -3.91 10.18 -16.78
CA GLY A 48 -4.27 9.21 -17.80
C GLY A 48 -3.07 8.79 -18.65
N ALA A 49 -2.26 9.74 -19.11
CA ALA A 49 -1.06 9.46 -19.92
C ALA A 49 -0.03 8.61 -19.17
N MET A 50 0.16 8.83 -17.87
CA MET A 50 1.07 8.00 -17.05
C MET A 50 0.56 6.56 -16.94
N VAL A 51 -0.76 6.38 -16.71
CA VAL A 51 -1.37 5.04 -16.69
C VAL A 51 -1.30 4.38 -18.06
N GLY A 52 -1.60 5.12 -19.13
CA GLY A 52 -1.50 4.63 -20.51
C GLY A 52 -0.09 4.18 -20.85
N ALA A 53 0.93 4.96 -20.48
CA ALA A 53 2.34 4.61 -20.64
C ALA A 53 2.69 3.31 -19.89
N ALA A 54 2.27 3.19 -18.63
CA ALA A 54 2.49 1.99 -17.82
C ALA A 54 1.75 0.76 -18.37
N ALA A 55 0.51 0.91 -18.82
CA ALA A 55 -0.25 -0.15 -19.49
C ALA A 55 0.43 -0.58 -20.80
N GLY A 56 0.98 0.37 -21.57
CA GLY A 56 1.80 0.11 -22.75
C GLY A 56 3.04 -0.69 -22.40
N ALA A 57 3.76 -0.31 -21.34
CA ALA A 57 4.93 -1.03 -20.84
C ALA A 57 4.58 -2.47 -20.41
N PHE A 58 3.46 -2.65 -19.70
CA PHE A 58 2.95 -3.96 -19.31
C PHE A 58 2.62 -4.84 -20.52
N ILE A 59 1.93 -4.30 -21.52
CA ILE A 59 1.57 -5.03 -22.74
C ILE A 59 2.81 -5.39 -23.56
N ILE A 60 3.80 -4.49 -23.65
CA ILE A 60 5.08 -4.79 -24.32
C ILE A 60 5.85 -5.85 -23.54
N CYS A 61 5.94 -5.75 -22.21
CA CYS A 61 6.58 -6.76 -21.37
C CYS A 61 5.92 -8.14 -21.51
N TRP A 62 4.59 -8.19 -21.48
CA TRP A 62 3.82 -9.40 -21.77
C TRP A 62 4.21 -10.01 -23.12
N ASN A 63 4.25 -9.19 -24.18
CA ASN A 63 4.62 -9.66 -25.51
C ASN A 63 6.08 -10.12 -25.58
N ILE A 64 7.00 -9.43 -24.91
CA ILE A 64 8.40 -9.83 -24.83
C ILE A 64 8.54 -11.19 -24.12
N THR A 65 7.99 -11.31 -22.92
CA THR A 65 8.06 -12.54 -22.12
C THR A 65 7.45 -13.71 -22.87
N THR A 66 6.27 -13.53 -23.44
CA THR A 66 5.61 -14.60 -24.20
C THR A 66 6.30 -14.89 -25.54
N PHE A 67 6.90 -13.90 -26.19
CA PHE A 67 7.76 -14.11 -27.36
C PHE A 67 8.99 -14.96 -26.99
N ILE A 68 9.65 -14.69 -25.86
CA ILE A 68 10.78 -15.48 -25.38
C ILE A 68 10.37 -16.94 -25.13
N LEU A 69 9.27 -17.15 -24.41
CA LEU A 69 8.78 -18.47 -24.02
C LEU A 69 8.30 -19.30 -25.23
N TYR A 70 7.67 -18.66 -26.21
CA TYR A 70 7.01 -19.36 -27.31
C TYR A 70 7.74 -19.27 -28.67
N SER A 71 8.81 -18.47 -28.83
CA SER A 71 9.52 -18.35 -30.12
C SER A 71 10.01 -19.70 -30.66
N ARG A 72 10.41 -20.63 -29.75
CA ARG A 72 10.80 -22.01 -30.10
C ARG A 72 9.69 -22.80 -30.82
N HIS A 73 8.43 -22.42 -30.60
CA HIS A 73 7.24 -22.98 -31.26
C HIS A 73 6.82 -22.21 -32.53
N PHE A 74 7.21 -20.94 -32.67
CA PHE A 74 6.85 -20.07 -33.79
C PHE A 74 8.04 -19.82 -34.74
N ARG A 75 8.69 -20.90 -35.17
CA ARG A 75 9.94 -20.86 -35.95
C ARG A 75 9.84 -20.05 -37.25
N PHE A 76 8.66 -20.02 -37.88
CA PHE A 76 8.44 -19.27 -39.11
C PHE A 76 8.73 -17.78 -38.96
N LEU A 77 8.58 -17.22 -37.75
CA LEU A 77 8.84 -15.80 -37.48
C LEU A 77 10.29 -15.42 -37.81
N ALA A 78 11.26 -16.33 -37.68
CA ALA A 78 12.66 -16.09 -38.02
C ALA A 78 12.89 -15.74 -39.50
N THR A 79 11.96 -16.10 -40.39
CA THR A 79 12.01 -15.80 -41.84
C THR A 79 11.16 -14.61 -42.25
N THR A 80 10.54 -13.94 -41.27
CA THR A 80 9.64 -12.81 -41.52
C THR A 80 10.33 -11.49 -41.19
N THR A 81 10.02 -10.45 -41.96
CA THR A 81 10.39 -9.08 -41.60
C THR A 81 9.67 -8.62 -40.33
N ARG A 82 10.35 -7.99 -39.39
CA ARG A 82 9.77 -7.48 -38.12
C ARG A 82 9.05 -8.59 -37.32
N PRO A 83 9.76 -9.64 -36.88
CA PRO A 83 9.15 -10.80 -36.22
C PRO A 83 8.41 -10.43 -34.93
N PHE A 84 8.96 -9.52 -34.13
CA PHE A 84 8.34 -9.09 -32.88
C PHE A 84 7.01 -8.36 -33.11
N LEU A 85 6.94 -7.43 -34.07
CA LEU A 85 5.69 -6.76 -34.42
C LEU A 85 4.60 -7.75 -34.84
N LYS A 86 4.95 -8.71 -35.71
CA LYS A 86 4.01 -9.75 -36.15
C LYS A 86 3.53 -10.61 -34.98
N TYR A 87 4.42 -10.91 -34.03
CA TYR A 87 4.04 -11.59 -32.81
C TYR A 87 3.00 -10.77 -32.02
N CYS A 88 3.28 -9.50 -31.74
CA CYS A 88 2.36 -8.60 -31.03
C CYS A 88 1.01 -8.49 -31.73
N THR A 89 0.98 -8.34 -33.06
CA THR A 89 -0.26 -8.27 -33.85
C THR A 89 -1.08 -9.55 -33.75
N ASN A 90 -0.46 -10.72 -33.61
CA ASN A 90 -1.19 -11.99 -33.45
C ASN A 90 -1.51 -12.30 -31.98
N ASN A 91 -0.90 -11.58 -31.04
CA ASN A 91 -1.12 -11.72 -29.59
C ASN A 91 -1.92 -10.53 -29.01
N PHE A 92 -2.76 -9.91 -29.82
CA PHE A 92 -3.50 -8.71 -29.43
C PHE A 92 -4.79 -8.98 -28.65
N ILE A 93 -5.34 -10.20 -28.70
CA ILE A 93 -6.69 -10.50 -28.18
C ILE A 93 -6.80 -10.16 -26.69
N LEU A 94 -5.89 -10.66 -25.85
CA LEU A 94 -5.90 -10.37 -24.41
C LEU A 94 -5.67 -8.87 -24.11
N PRO A 95 -4.57 -8.24 -24.59
CA PRO A 95 -4.37 -6.79 -24.44
C PRO A 95 -5.55 -5.94 -24.92
N GLY A 96 -6.07 -6.21 -26.12
CA GLY A 96 -7.17 -5.48 -26.73
C GLY A 96 -8.46 -5.62 -25.95
N SER A 97 -8.78 -6.84 -25.49
CA SER A 97 -9.96 -7.06 -24.64
C SER A 97 -9.87 -6.31 -23.31
N LEU A 98 -8.69 -6.24 -22.69
CA LEU A 98 -8.49 -5.48 -21.46
C LEU A 98 -8.69 -3.99 -21.70
N LEU A 99 -8.13 -3.43 -22.78
CA LEU A 99 -8.26 -2.00 -23.10
C LEU A 99 -9.72 -1.61 -23.39
N ILE A 100 -10.44 -2.41 -24.19
CA ILE A 100 -11.87 -2.16 -24.46
C ILE A 100 -12.66 -2.20 -23.15
N TYR A 101 -12.41 -3.20 -22.31
CA TYR A 101 -13.07 -3.34 -21.03
C TYR A 101 -12.75 -2.17 -20.08
N TYR A 102 -11.48 -1.79 -19.99
CA TYR A 102 -11.00 -0.65 -19.20
C TYR A 102 -11.73 0.63 -19.60
N PHE A 103 -11.74 1.00 -20.89
CA PHE A 103 -12.39 2.25 -21.32
C PHE A 103 -13.90 2.24 -21.10
N PHE A 104 -14.57 1.10 -21.30
CA PHE A 104 -15.99 0.98 -20.99
C PHE A 104 -16.26 1.26 -19.50
N GLN A 105 -15.46 0.67 -18.62
CA GLN A 105 -15.58 0.85 -17.18
C GLN A 105 -15.19 2.26 -16.73
N THR A 106 -14.16 2.86 -17.31
CA THR A 106 -13.74 4.25 -17.05
C THR A 106 -14.87 5.22 -17.39
N ILE A 107 -15.46 5.13 -18.59
CA ILE A 107 -16.58 6.01 -18.99
C ILE A 107 -17.75 5.88 -18.02
N ASN A 108 -18.10 4.65 -17.62
CA ASN A 108 -19.19 4.42 -16.69
C ASN A 108 -18.87 4.95 -15.28
N PHE A 109 -17.66 4.71 -14.77
CA PHE A 109 -17.25 5.16 -13.44
C PHE A 109 -17.14 6.67 -13.37
N ASP A 110 -16.44 7.30 -14.32
CA ASP A 110 -16.20 8.75 -14.28
C ASP A 110 -17.49 9.55 -14.46
N SER A 111 -18.46 9.04 -15.25
CA SER A 111 -19.75 9.71 -15.42
C SER A 111 -20.70 9.52 -14.23
N THR A 112 -20.66 8.38 -13.53
CA THR A 112 -21.64 8.05 -12.48
C THR A 112 -21.13 8.22 -11.06
N LYS A 113 -19.82 8.15 -10.84
CA LYS A 113 -19.16 8.25 -9.52
C LYS A 113 -18.41 9.55 -9.36
N GLU A 114 -17.50 9.88 -10.29
CA GLU A 114 -16.74 11.13 -10.27
C GLU A 114 -17.56 12.32 -10.79
N LEU A 115 -18.69 12.06 -11.44
CA LEU A 115 -19.59 13.08 -12.02
C LEU A 115 -18.88 14.01 -13.02
N MET A 116 -17.88 13.48 -13.72
CA MET A 116 -17.11 14.21 -14.73
C MET A 116 -17.96 14.49 -15.98
N THR A 117 -17.70 15.62 -16.62
CA THR A 117 -18.27 15.97 -17.91
C THR A 117 -17.73 15.09 -19.03
N ASN A 118 -18.50 14.92 -20.11
CA ASN A 118 -18.06 14.16 -21.29
C ASN A 118 -16.74 14.68 -21.87
N SER A 119 -16.47 15.98 -21.78
CA SER A 119 -15.20 16.58 -22.20
C SER A 119 -14.02 16.17 -21.33
N GLU A 120 -14.20 16.12 -20.01
CA GLU A 120 -13.13 15.73 -19.08
C GLU A 120 -12.79 14.24 -19.27
N ILE A 121 -13.80 13.40 -19.44
CA ILE A 121 -13.64 11.98 -19.75
C ILE A 121 -12.89 11.80 -21.08
N ALA A 122 -13.27 12.56 -22.12
CA ALA A 122 -12.58 12.50 -23.42
C ALA A 122 -11.10 12.91 -23.32
N TRP A 123 -10.78 13.94 -22.54
CA TRP A 123 -9.40 14.36 -22.28
C TRP A 123 -8.60 13.32 -21.49
N LEU A 124 -9.20 12.69 -20.47
CA LEU A 124 -8.59 11.62 -19.71
C LEU A 124 -8.23 10.42 -20.62
N ILE A 125 -9.18 9.99 -21.45
CA ILE A 125 -8.99 8.90 -22.43
C ILE A 125 -7.93 9.28 -23.46
N SER A 126 -7.96 10.51 -23.99
CA SER A 126 -6.95 10.99 -24.93
C SER A 126 -5.56 10.99 -24.32
N GLY A 127 -5.44 11.41 -23.05
CA GLY A 127 -4.22 11.32 -22.26
C GLY A 127 -3.69 9.89 -22.20
N PHE A 128 -4.53 8.95 -21.76
CA PHE A 128 -4.21 7.52 -21.73
C PHE A 128 -3.71 7.01 -23.08
N LEU A 129 -4.46 7.24 -24.16
CA LEU A 129 -4.08 6.78 -25.49
C LEU A 129 -2.73 7.37 -25.94
N THR A 130 -2.49 8.64 -25.63
CA THR A 130 -1.23 9.33 -25.95
C THR A 130 -0.05 8.64 -25.26
N GLY A 131 -0.12 8.43 -23.95
CA GLY A 131 0.94 7.74 -23.21
C GLY A 131 1.14 6.29 -23.66
N PHE A 132 0.03 5.58 -23.91
CA PHE A 132 0.03 4.20 -24.39
C PHE A 132 0.73 4.05 -25.75
N PHE A 133 0.32 4.84 -26.74
CA PHE A 133 0.92 4.79 -28.07
C PHE A 133 2.36 5.31 -28.09
N LEU A 134 2.71 6.26 -27.22
CA LEU A 134 4.09 6.72 -27.06
C LEU A 134 5.00 5.57 -26.64
N VAL A 135 4.65 4.83 -25.59
CA VAL A 135 5.47 3.72 -25.09
C VAL A 135 5.54 2.56 -26.09
N ILE A 136 4.42 2.21 -26.73
CA ILE A 136 4.42 1.19 -27.79
C ILE A 136 5.28 1.62 -28.98
N GLY A 137 5.16 2.89 -29.41
CA GLY A 137 5.94 3.44 -30.51
C GLY A 137 7.43 3.40 -30.24
N LEU A 138 7.87 3.91 -29.08
CA LEU A 138 9.28 3.86 -28.64
C LEU A 138 9.80 2.43 -28.55
N SER A 139 9.01 1.52 -28.00
CA SER A 139 9.36 0.10 -27.90
C SER A 139 9.55 -0.54 -29.27
N LEU A 140 8.61 -0.33 -30.20
CA LEU A 140 8.69 -0.86 -31.56
C LEU A 140 9.86 -0.26 -32.35
N LEU A 141 10.15 1.03 -32.18
CA LEU A 141 11.33 1.68 -32.77
C LEU A 141 12.63 1.00 -32.32
N TYR A 142 12.77 0.76 -31.01
CA TYR A 142 13.90 0.01 -30.45
C TYR A 142 14.03 -1.39 -31.07
N PHE A 143 12.94 -2.16 -31.14
CA PHE A 143 12.97 -3.49 -31.75
C PHE A 143 13.24 -3.47 -33.26
N PHE A 144 12.80 -2.44 -33.99
CA PHE A 144 13.11 -2.30 -35.41
C PHE A 144 14.59 -2.01 -35.64
N GLU A 145 15.24 -1.25 -34.76
CA GLU A 145 16.67 -1.01 -34.81
C GLU A 145 17.47 -2.28 -34.48
N ALA A 146 17.04 -3.04 -33.46
CA ALA A 146 17.57 -4.35 -33.15
C ALA A 146 17.43 -5.31 -34.35
N ASP A 147 16.26 -5.37 -34.98
CA ASP A 147 15.99 -6.17 -36.18
C ASP A 147 16.92 -5.79 -37.34
N ARG A 148 17.10 -4.49 -37.61
CA ARG A 148 18.02 -4.01 -38.65
C ARG A 148 19.46 -4.45 -38.38
N THR A 149 19.89 -4.39 -37.13
CA THR A 149 21.23 -4.81 -36.69
C THR A 149 21.42 -6.32 -36.87
N ILE A 150 20.42 -7.12 -36.49
CA ILE A 150 20.41 -8.57 -36.66
C ILE A 150 20.46 -8.93 -38.15
N ILE A 151 19.61 -8.32 -38.98
CA ILE A 151 19.58 -8.56 -40.42
C ILE A 151 20.92 -8.17 -41.06
N ARG A 152 21.51 -7.02 -40.73
CA ARG A 152 22.82 -6.60 -41.26
C ARG A 152 23.93 -7.62 -40.93
N GLN A 153 23.89 -8.22 -39.76
CA GLN A 153 24.90 -9.23 -39.34
C GLN A 153 24.61 -10.62 -39.92
N MET A 154 23.34 -10.97 -40.18
CA MET A 154 22.95 -12.29 -40.71
C MET A 154 22.95 -12.36 -42.25
N THR A 155 22.63 -11.26 -42.95
CA THR A 155 22.58 -11.20 -44.43
C THR A 155 23.89 -11.66 -45.10
N PRO A 156 25.10 -11.23 -44.70
CA PRO A 156 26.34 -11.72 -45.31
C PRO A 156 26.64 -13.19 -45.04
N LEU A 157 26.13 -13.75 -43.93
CA LEU A 157 26.23 -15.18 -43.61
C LEU A 157 25.28 -16.04 -44.45
N ILE A 158 24.08 -15.53 -44.74
CA ILE A 158 23.07 -16.19 -45.59
C ILE A 158 23.47 -16.11 -47.07
N ALA A 159 24.05 -14.98 -47.50
CA ALA A 159 24.46 -14.75 -48.88
C ALA A 159 25.70 -15.56 -49.31
N ASN A 160 26.48 -16.13 -48.37
CA ASN A 160 27.65 -16.95 -48.65
C ASN A 160 27.44 -18.43 -48.27
N PRO A 161 27.10 -19.31 -49.24
CA PRO A 161 26.78 -20.71 -48.96
C PRO A 161 27.90 -21.51 -48.28
N LYS A 162 29.16 -21.15 -48.56
CA LYS A 162 30.36 -21.79 -47.95
C LYS A 162 30.51 -21.42 -46.47
N LEU A 163 30.25 -20.16 -46.11
CA LEU A 163 30.29 -19.67 -44.72
C LEU A 163 29.10 -20.18 -43.90
N PHE A 164 27.94 -20.32 -44.52
CA PHE A 164 26.75 -20.90 -43.90
C PHE A 164 26.97 -22.38 -43.55
N LYS A 165 27.47 -23.19 -44.49
CA LYS A 165 27.76 -24.62 -44.28
C LYS A 165 28.91 -24.86 -43.30
N SER A 166 29.89 -23.95 -43.20
CA SER A 166 31.00 -24.09 -42.26
C SER A 166 30.62 -23.72 -40.82
N GLN A 167 29.73 -22.73 -40.62
CA GLN A 167 29.25 -22.33 -39.29
C GLN A 167 28.09 -23.18 -38.76
N PHE A 168 27.26 -23.74 -39.65
CA PHE A 168 26.08 -24.50 -39.27
C PHE A 168 26.10 -25.85 -39.97
N LYS A 169 26.62 -26.88 -39.29
CA LYS A 169 26.68 -28.25 -39.85
C LYS A 169 25.27 -28.81 -39.98
N SER A 170 24.85 -29.17 -41.19
CA SER A 170 23.60 -29.90 -41.41
C SER A 170 23.78 -31.35 -40.93
N LYS A 171 23.61 -31.62 -39.63
CA LYS A 171 23.27 -32.98 -39.21
C LYS A 171 21.81 -33.21 -39.56
N ASP A 172 21.56 -34.13 -40.49
CA ASP A 172 20.24 -34.63 -40.86
C ASP A 172 19.45 -35.00 -39.62
N THR A 173 18.59 -34.09 -39.19
CA THR A 173 17.49 -34.36 -38.29
C THR A 173 16.31 -33.67 -38.92
N THR A 174 15.52 -34.45 -39.67
CA THR A 174 14.20 -34.06 -40.14
C THR A 174 13.48 -33.34 -39.01
N GLN A 175 13.33 -32.02 -39.17
CA GLN A 175 12.76 -31.18 -38.13
C GLN A 175 11.28 -31.49 -38.01
N ASN A 176 10.91 -32.33 -37.05
CA ASN A 176 9.52 -32.44 -36.66
C ASN A 176 9.09 -31.09 -36.08
N ASN A 177 8.13 -30.44 -36.75
CA ASN A 177 7.37 -29.32 -36.20
C ASN A 177 6.95 -29.65 -34.77
N SER A 178 6.96 -28.66 -33.87
CA SER A 178 6.54 -28.87 -32.49
C SER A 178 5.15 -29.53 -32.49
N ARG A 179 5.05 -30.80 -32.05
CA ARG A 179 3.78 -31.57 -32.06
C ARG A 179 2.69 -30.91 -31.21
N LEU A 180 3.08 -30.01 -30.31
CA LEU A 180 2.22 -29.37 -29.32
C LEU A 180 1.46 -28.14 -29.85
N ILE A 181 2.08 -27.34 -30.74
CA ILE A 181 1.51 -26.10 -31.27
C ILE A 181 1.83 -26.03 -32.77
N ARG A 182 0.79 -26.11 -33.61
CA ARG A 182 0.87 -25.99 -35.07
C ARG A 182 0.17 -24.70 -35.50
N VAL A 183 0.90 -23.82 -36.18
CA VAL A 183 0.37 -22.57 -36.74
C VAL A 183 0.40 -22.69 -38.26
N ASN A 184 -0.77 -22.58 -38.90
CA ASN A 184 -0.88 -22.64 -40.36
C ASN A 184 -0.99 -21.26 -41.01
N TRP A 185 -1.60 -20.31 -40.29
CA TRP A 185 -1.89 -18.95 -40.77
C TRP A 185 -1.55 -17.94 -39.68
N TYR A 186 -1.13 -16.74 -40.10
CA TYR A 186 -0.87 -15.63 -39.19
C TYR A 186 -1.26 -14.30 -39.85
N LEU A 187 -1.57 -13.30 -39.03
CA LEU A 187 -1.78 -11.93 -39.47
C LEU A 187 -0.44 -11.28 -39.78
N SER A 188 -0.21 -10.95 -41.04
CA SER A 188 0.97 -10.23 -41.51
C SER A 188 0.83 -8.71 -41.43
N GLY A 189 -0.41 -8.24 -41.32
CA GLY A 189 -0.83 -6.86 -41.07
C GLY A 189 -2.27 -6.87 -40.50
N PRO A 190 -2.87 -5.71 -40.19
CA PRO A 190 -4.16 -5.62 -39.48
C PRO A 190 -5.30 -6.42 -40.13
N PHE A 191 -5.30 -6.53 -41.47
CA PHE A 191 -6.34 -7.22 -42.23
C PHE A 191 -5.78 -8.26 -43.22
N THR A 192 -4.50 -8.62 -43.12
CA THR A 192 -3.83 -9.44 -44.13
C THR A 192 -3.35 -10.75 -43.53
N VAL A 193 -4.05 -11.85 -43.83
CA VAL A 193 -3.68 -13.20 -43.41
C VAL A 193 -2.66 -13.78 -44.40
N LYS A 194 -1.58 -14.38 -43.90
CA LYS A 194 -0.59 -15.11 -44.71
C LYS A 194 -0.38 -16.52 -44.19
N GLN A 195 -0.11 -17.43 -45.11
CA GLN A 195 0.28 -18.79 -44.76
C GLN A 195 1.72 -18.81 -44.22
N VAL A 196 1.94 -19.66 -43.24
CA VAL A 196 3.24 -19.91 -42.65
C VAL A 196 4.19 -20.51 -43.70
N ARG A 197 5.38 -19.93 -43.86
CA ARG A 197 6.43 -20.48 -44.74
C ARG A 197 7.06 -21.71 -44.10
N ASP A 198 7.35 -22.71 -44.90
CA ASP A 198 8.10 -23.86 -44.42
C ASP A 198 9.56 -23.46 -44.13
N VAL A 199 10.01 -23.76 -42.92
CA VAL A 199 11.35 -23.46 -42.41
C VAL A 199 12.16 -24.70 -42.07
N SER A 200 11.64 -25.89 -42.44
CA SER A 200 12.28 -27.19 -42.26
C SER A 200 13.70 -27.28 -42.83
N HIS A 201 14.01 -26.45 -43.83
CA HIS A 201 15.29 -26.41 -44.55
C HIS A 201 16.40 -25.61 -43.83
N TYR A 202 16.08 -24.82 -42.79
CA TYR A 202 17.09 -24.10 -42.01
C TYR A 202 17.62 -24.97 -40.86
N SER A 203 18.91 -24.90 -40.54
CA SER A 203 19.46 -25.62 -39.38
C SER A 203 18.85 -25.11 -38.07
N LYS A 204 18.70 -26.01 -37.09
CA LYS A 204 18.19 -25.67 -35.75
C LYS A 204 19.04 -24.58 -35.10
N GLU A 205 20.36 -24.72 -35.22
CA GLU A 205 21.37 -23.77 -34.72
C GLU A 205 21.19 -22.37 -35.32
N PHE A 206 20.84 -22.26 -36.61
CA PHE A 206 20.60 -20.98 -37.26
C PHE A 206 19.36 -20.27 -36.73
N ILE A 207 18.24 -21.00 -36.60
CA ILE A 207 16.98 -20.46 -36.05
C ILE A 207 17.16 -20.04 -34.58
N GLU A 208 17.86 -20.86 -33.78
CA GLU A 208 18.16 -20.54 -32.39
C GLU A 208 19.08 -19.31 -32.26
N ARG A 209 20.05 -19.13 -33.16
CA ARG A 209 20.94 -17.96 -33.16
C ARG A 209 20.23 -16.66 -33.54
N ILE A 210 19.22 -16.72 -34.41
CA ILE A 210 18.38 -15.55 -34.71
C ILE A 210 17.54 -15.19 -33.48
N PHE A 211 16.85 -16.17 -32.90
CA PHE A 211 16.00 -15.90 -31.73
C PHE A 211 16.78 -15.44 -30.51
N SER A 212 17.97 -16.00 -30.24
CA SER A 212 18.79 -15.59 -29.10
C SER A 212 19.22 -14.12 -29.17
N ARG A 213 19.42 -13.58 -30.38
CA ARG A 213 19.70 -12.14 -30.58
C ARG A 213 18.48 -11.26 -30.32
N HIS A 214 17.29 -11.68 -30.75
CA HIS A 214 16.05 -10.97 -30.38
C HIS A 214 15.77 -11.07 -28.88
N HIS A 215 16.08 -12.23 -28.25
CA HIS A 215 15.96 -12.42 -26.81
C HIS A 215 16.92 -11.50 -26.05
N PHE A 216 18.16 -11.35 -26.51
CA PHE A 216 19.11 -10.41 -25.89
C PHE A 216 18.62 -8.96 -25.93
N ALA A 217 18.11 -8.49 -27.08
CA ALA A 217 17.52 -7.15 -27.20
C ALA A 217 16.31 -6.99 -26.25
N ALA A 218 15.45 -8.01 -26.18
CA ALA A 218 14.34 -8.04 -25.23
C ALA A 218 14.82 -7.92 -23.77
N ILE A 219 15.83 -8.68 -23.36
CA ILE A 219 16.40 -8.63 -22.01
C ILE A 219 17.00 -7.24 -21.72
N LEU A 220 17.73 -6.65 -22.67
CA LEU A 220 18.29 -5.31 -22.51
C LEU A 220 17.19 -4.26 -22.29
N SER A 221 16.08 -4.36 -23.03
CA SER A 221 14.93 -3.45 -22.84
C SER A 221 14.31 -3.56 -21.44
N ILE A 222 14.24 -4.77 -20.89
CA ILE A 222 13.79 -5.02 -19.51
C ILE A 222 14.76 -4.38 -18.52
N CYS A 223 16.07 -4.53 -18.71
CA CYS A 223 17.09 -3.93 -17.84
C CYS A 223 17.01 -2.40 -17.84
N ILE A 224 16.80 -1.77 -19.00
CA ILE A 224 16.63 -0.31 -19.11
C ILE A 224 15.38 0.15 -18.37
N ALA A 225 14.25 -0.56 -18.55
CA ALA A 225 13.01 -0.24 -17.84
C ALA A 225 13.15 -0.41 -16.31
N PHE A 226 13.88 -1.43 -15.86
CA PHE A 226 14.18 -1.64 -14.44
C PHE A 226 15.06 -0.51 -13.89
N LEU A 227 16.11 -0.08 -14.61
CA LEU A 227 16.95 1.05 -14.20
C LEU A 227 16.14 2.35 -14.11
N PHE A 228 15.23 2.60 -15.04
CA PHE A 228 14.31 3.74 -14.98
C PHE A 228 13.46 3.71 -13.70
N LEU A 229 12.90 2.55 -13.33
CA LEU A 229 12.14 2.39 -12.09
C LEU A 229 12.98 2.63 -10.83
N VAL A 230 14.25 2.18 -10.81
CA VAL A 230 15.18 2.43 -9.69
C VAL A 230 15.38 3.95 -9.50
N VAL A 231 15.55 4.69 -10.60
CA VAL A 231 15.71 6.14 -10.58
C VAL A 231 14.44 6.82 -10.06
N VAL A 232 13.26 6.45 -10.57
CA VAL A 232 11.97 6.98 -10.06
C VAL A 232 11.84 6.69 -8.56
N GLY A 233 12.14 5.44 -8.14
CA GLY A 233 12.15 5.01 -6.74
C GLY A 233 13.04 5.84 -5.83
N PHE A 234 14.20 6.24 -6.33
CA PHE A 234 15.14 7.06 -5.58
C PHE A 234 14.61 8.49 -5.33
N PHE A 235 13.84 9.04 -6.28
CA PHE A 235 13.30 10.41 -6.20
C PHE A 235 11.84 10.47 -5.70
N MET A 236 11.27 9.36 -5.20
CA MET A 236 9.87 9.24 -4.75
C MET A 236 9.41 10.22 -3.65
N ASP A 237 10.34 10.84 -2.92
CA ASP A 237 9.98 11.88 -1.94
C ASP A 237 9.47 13.16 -2.60
N GLN A 238 9.82 13.38 -3.87
CA GLN A 238 9.32 14.49 -4.66
C GLN A 238 7.96 14.13 -5.26
N PRO A 239 6.90 14.94 -5.08
CA PRO A 239 5.57 14.64 -5.58
C PRO A 239 5.52 14.33 -7.08
N ALA A 240 6.40 14.94 -7.88
CA ALA A 240 6.48 14.73 -9.32
C ALA A 240 6.90 13.29 -9.74
N PHE A 241 7.47 12.51 -8.82
CA PHE A 241 7.86 11.12 -9.07
C PHE A 241 6.84 10.11 -8.51
N GLN A 242 5.80 10.58 -7.82
CA GLN A 242 4.73 9.72 -7.29
C GLN A 242 3.75 9.39 -8.43
N LEU A 243 3.88 8.18 -8.97
CA LEU A 243 3.01 7.71 -10.05
C LEU A 243 1.57 7.48 -9.53
N PRO A 244 0.55 7.51 -10.42
CA PRO A 244 -0.76 6.97 -10.09
C PRO A 244 -0.68 5.49 -9.68
N ALA A 245 -1.52 5.03 -8.74
CA ALA A 245 -1.51 3.65 -8.27
C ALA A 245 -1.66 2.63 -9.40
N ALA A 246 -2.57 2.89 -10.36
CA ALA A 246 -2.74 2.02 -11.52
C ALA A 246 -1.47 1.88 -12.35
N ALA A 247 -0.75 2.97 -12.57
CA ALA A 247 0.53 2.95 -13.28
C ALA A 247 1.56 2.10 -12.52
N SER A 248 1.65 2.29 -11.20
CA SER A 248 2.52 1.48 -10.33
C SER A 248 2.17 -0.01 -10.39
N ILE A 249 0.89 -0.38 -10.37
CA ILE A 249 0.45 -1.79 -10.45
C ILE A 249 0.80 -2.39 -11.83
N PHE A 250 0.60 -1.66 -12.93
CA PHE A 250 1.02 -2.12 -14.26
C PHE A 250 2.55 -2.34 -14.32
N LEU A 251 3.33 -1.42 -13.75
CA LEU A 251 4.79 -1.53 -13.70
C LEU A 251 5.24 -2.70 -12.82
N PHE A 252 4.59 -2.92 -11.69
CA PHE A 252 4.82 -4.08 -10.83
C PHE A 252 4.59 -5.40 -11.56
N PHE A 253 3.45 -5.54 -12.23
CA PHE A 253 3.16 -6.73 -13.03
C PHE A 253 4.13 -6.88 -14.20
N SER A 254 4.60 -5.78 -14.77
CA SER A 254 5.66 -5.80 -15.78
C SER A 254 6.97 -6.38 -15.23
N ILE A 255 7.39 -5.99 -14.02
CA ILE A 255 8.59 -6.53 -13.36
C ILE A 255 8.41 -8.02 -13.09
N LEU A 256 7.27 -8.44 -12.51
CA LEU A 256 7.03 -9.85 -12.22
C LEU A 256 7.01 -10.72 -13.49
N LEU A 257 6.40 -10.24 -14.58
CA LEU A 257 6.43 -10.91 -15.88
C LEU A 257 7.83 -10.98 -16.47
N ALA A 258 8.60 -9.89 -16.38
CA ALA A 258 9.97 -9.84 -16.87
C ALA A 258 10.88 -10.82 -16.12
N VAL A 259 10.78 -10.82 -14.79
CA VAL A 259 11.50 -11.74 -13.91
C VAL A 259 11.10 -13.18 -14.22
N SER A 260 9.80 -13.49 -14.31
CA SER A 260 9.33 -14.83 -14.66
C SER A 260 9.86 -15.30 -16.03
N GLY A 261 9.87 -14.41 -17.02
CA GLY A 261 10.44 -14.66 -18.35
C GLY A 261 11.94 -14.92 -18.32
N ALA A 262 12.70 -14.07 -17.62
CA ALA A 262 14.14 -14.19 -17.46
C ALA A 262 14.53 -15.48 -16.73
N PHE A 263 13.89 -15.78 -15.59
CA PHE A 263 14.13 -17.02 -14.84
C PHE A 263 13.87 -18.26 -15.69
N SER A 264 12.75 -18.27 -16.44
CA SER A 264 12.41 -19.39 -17.32
C SER A 264 13.41 -19.59 -18.47
N TYR A 265 13.98 -18.49 -18.98
CA TYR A 265 14.92 -18.52 -20.10
C TYR A 265 16.36 -18.86 -19.68
N PHE A 266 16.88 -18.22 -18.63
CA PHE A 266 18.29 -18.35 -18.24
C PHE A 266 18.57 -19.59 -17.42
N LEU A 267 17.67 -19.95 -16.51
CA LEU A 267 17.95 -21.01 -15.55
C LEU A 267 17.56 -22.38 -16.08
N GLU A 268 16.60 -22.49 -17.02
CA GLU A 268 16.08 -23.77 -17.51
C GLU A 268 15.94 -24.82 -16.38
N SER A 269 16.76 -25.88 -16.37
CA SER A 269 16.80 -26.93 -15.34
C SER A 269 17.47 -26.54 -14.01
N TRP A 270 18.24 -25.45 -13.97
CA TRP A 270 18.92 -24.90 -12.79
C TRP A 270 18.07 -23.94 -11.95
N SER A 271 16.80 -23.75 -12.30
CA SER A 271 15.88 -22.86 -11.58
C SER A 271 15.74 -23.22 -10.10
N ILE A 272 15.59 -24.51 -9.77
CA ILE A 272 15.46 -24.97 -8.38
C ILE A 272 16.77 -24.77 -7.59
N PRO A 273 17.96 -25.23 -8.05
CA PRO A 273 19.22 -24.93 -7.37
C PRO A 273 19.47 -23.44 -7.14
N PHE A 274 19.17 -22.59 -8.13
CA PHE A 274 19.34 -21.14 -7.99
C PHE A 274 18.43 -20.56 -6.90
N LEU A 275 17.16 -20.98 -6.85
CA LEU A 275 16.23 -20.53 -5.80
C LEU A 275 16.71 -20.93 -4.39
N VAL A 276 17.30 -22.11 -4.25
CA VAL A 276 17.89 -22.56 -2.98
C VAL A 276 19.07 -21.66 -2.58
N VAL A 277 19.99 -21.37 -3.51
CA VAL A 277 21.12 -20.46 -3.24
C VAL A 277 20.63 -19.05 -2.91
N LEU A 278 19.66 -18.53 -3.67
CA LEU A 278 19.06 -17.21 -3.43
C LEU A 278 18.42 -17.14 -2.05
N PHE A 279 17.71 -18.19 -1.61
CA PHE A 279 17.14 -18.27 -0.28
C PHE A 279 18.21 -18.16 0.82
N PHE A 280 19.33 -18.88 0.69
CA PHE A 280 20.44 -18.77 1.65
C PHE A 280 21.09 -17.38 1.65
N ILE A 281 21.29 -16.77 0.47
CA ILE A 281 21.81 -15.41 0.37
C ILE A 281 20.87 -14.43 1.06
N LEU A 282 19.57 -14.45 0.75
CA LEU A 282 18.59 -13.58 1.38
C LEU A 282 18.54 -13.80 2.90
N ASN A 283 18.59 -15.06 3.37
CA ASN A 283 18.63 -15.36 4.80
C ASN A 283 19.86 -14.75 5.49
N ILE A 284 21.03 -14.79 4.87
CA ILE A 284 22.25 -14.13 5.36
C ILE A 284 22.05 -12.62 5.42
N LEU A 285 21.51 -12.01 4.35
CA LEU A 285 21.26 -10.57 4.30
C LEU A 285 20.27 -10.10 5.37
N TYR A 286 19.22 -10.90 5.65
CA TYR A 286 18.30 -10.65 6.76
C TYR A 286 18.99 -10.79 8.12
N ARG A 287 19.81 -11.82 8.31
CA ARG A 287 20.51 -12.08 9.60
C ARG A 287 21.48 -10.97 9.98
N TYR A 288 22.12 -10.34 9.00
CA TYR A 288 23.06 -9.24 9.22
C TYR A 288 22.42 -7.84 9.08
N ASP A 289 21.08 -7.76 9.12
CA ASP A 289 20.31 -6.50 9.03
C ASP A 289 20.65 -5.65 7.79
N VAL A 290 21.13 -6.29 6.71
CA VAL A 290 21.41 -5.63 5.42
C VAL A 290 20.10 -5.35 4.70
N ILE A 291 19.17 -6.29 4.78
CA ILE A 291 17.78 -6.12 4.35
C ILE A 291 16.92 -6.18 5.61
N ASP A 292 16.22 -5.10 5.90
CA ASP A 292 15.25 -5.03 6.99
C ASP A 292 13.87 -4.70 6.38
N PRO A 293 12.99 -5.72 6.23
CA PRO A 293 11.65 -5.52 5.69
C PRO A 293 10.66 -5.09 6.78
N THR A 294 11.12 -4.89 8.03
CA THR A 294 10.24 -4.60 9.15
C THR A 294 9.75 -3.16 9.09
N ASN A 295 8.43 -3.00 9.15
CA ASN A 295 7.82 -1.70 9.35
C ASN A 295 7.80 -1.40 10.85
N LYS A 296 8.41 -0.29 11.25
CA LYS A 296 8.63 0.07 12.66
C LYS A 296 7.69 1.17 13.12
N ALA A 297 7.43 1.24 14.42
CA ALA A 297 6.83 2.41 15.05
C ALA A 297 7.87 3.54 15.15
N TYR A 298 7.75 4.57 14.31
CA TYR A 298 8.73 5.65 14.28
C TYR A 298 8.67 6.52 15.53
N GLY A 299 9.82 6.67 16.16
CA GLY A 299 10.07 7.32 17.45
C GLY A 299 10.51 6.35 18.55
N LEU A 300 10.26 5.04 18.40
CA LEU A 300 10.61 4.01 19.37
C LEU A 300 12.06 3.50 19.20
N ASN A 301 12.71 3.11 20.30
CA ASN A 301 14.07 2.56 20.27
C ASN A 301 14.07 1.08 19.84
N TYR A 302 14.81 0.75 18.78
CA TYR A 302 15.00 -0.62 18.29
C TYR A 302 16.41 -1.18 18.54
N THR A 303 17.34 -0.34 18.97
CA THR A 303 18.77 -0.68 19.08
C THR A 303 19.11 -1.34 20.41
N ASN A 304 18.37 -1.04 21.49
CA ASN A 304 18.57 -1.64 22.82
C ASN A 304 17.94 -3.03 22.95
N ARG A 305 18.48 -4.01 22.20
CA ARG A 305 17.92 -5.36 22.10
C ARG A 305 17.81 -6.09 23.44
N ASP A 306 18.78 -5.92 24.33
CA ASP A 306 18.84 -6.61 25.62
C ASP A 306 17.85 -6.04 26.66
N GLU A 307 17.27 -4.87 26.39
CA GLU A 307 16.36 -4.16 27.29
C GLU A 307 14.90 -4.23 26.84
N ARG A 308 14.60 -5.05 25.83
CA ARG A 308 13.24 -5.26 25.33
C ARG A 308 12.35 -5.87 26.42
N PRO A 309 11.12 -5.39 26.61
CA PRO A 309 10.19 -5.95 27.59
C PRO A 309 9.80 -7.37 27.21
N ALA A 310 9.67 -8.22 28.23
CA ALA A 310 9.25 -9.61 28.04
C ALA A 310 7.73 -9.68 27.80
N TYR A 311 7.31 -10.09 26.60
CA TYR A 311 5.89 -10.29 26.28
C TYR A 311 5.41 -11.65 26.83
N THR A 312 5.30 -11.72 28.15
CA THR A 312 4.87 -12.92 28.89
C THR A 312 3.71 -12.59 29.82
N GLN A 313 2.88 -13.59 30.11
CA GLN A 313 1.75 -13.44 31.04
C GLN A 313 2.20 -12.88 32.41
N ALA A 314 3.30 -13.40 32.96
CA ALA A 314 3.83 -12.97 34.26
C ALA A 314 4.20 -11.49 34.27
N HIS A 315 4.89 -11.00 33.24
CA HIS A 315 5.27 -9.60 33.15
C HIS A 315 4.05 -8.68 32.94
N LEU A 316 3.08 -9.09 32.11
CA LEU A 316 1.84 -8.32 31.93
C LEU A 316 1.02 -8.25 33.22
N LEU A 317 1.01 -9.32 34.03
CA LEU A 317 0.38 -9.33 35.35
C LEU A 317 1.09 -8.40 36.35
N GLU A 318 2.43 -8.37 36.32
CA GLU A 318 3.25 -7.46 37.14
C GLU A 318 2.94 -5.99 36.82
N MET A 319 2.83 -5.64 35.54
CA MET A 319 2.40 -4.31 35.10
C MET A 319 0.97 -3.93 35.54
N CYS A 320 0.17 -4.94 35.88
CA CYS A 320 -1.19 -4.76 36.39
C CYS A 320 -1.28 -4.94 37.91
N SER A 321 -0.18 -4.80 38.65
CA SER A 321 -0.22 -4.92 40.11
C SER A 321 -1.24 -3.95 40.72
N PRO A 322 -1.92 -4.31 41.83
CA PRO A 322 -2.88 -3.42 42.48
C PRO A 322 -2.30 -2.03 42.79
N GLU A 323 -1.01 -1.96 43.13
CA GLU A 323 -0.30 -0.73 43.46
C GLU A 323 -0.14 0.17 42.22
N ILE A 324 0.32 -0.39 41.09
CA ILE A 324 0.47 0.36 39.82
C ILE A 324 -0.91 0.82 39.33
N VAL A 325 -1.89 -0.08 39.35
CA VAL A 325 -3.27 0.24 38.94
C VAL A 325 -3.86 1.34 39.81
N ALA A 326 -3.64 1.34 41.13
CA ALA A 326 -4.12 2.38 42.02
C ALA A 326 -3.41 3.72 41.78
N ALA A 327 -2.10 3.72 41.52
CA ALA A 327 -1.33 4.91 41.19
C ALA A 327 -1.83 5.55 39.88
N ASP A 328 -2.03 4.75 38.84
CA ASP A 328 -2.51 5.22 37.53
C ASP A 328 -3.95 5.73 37.60
N LYS A 329 -4.83 5.04 38.35
CA LYS A 329 -6.17 5.55 38.63
C LYS A 329 -6.13 6.90 39.34
N THR A 330 -5.23 7.06 40.31
CA THR A 330 -5.08 8.33 41.06
C THR A 330 -4.62 9.45 40.12
N ARG A 331 -3.65 9.19 39.23
CA ARG A 331 -3.21 10.15 38.22
C ARG A 331 -4.35 10.52 37.27
N MET A 332 -5.11 9.55 36.77
CA MET A 332 -6.24 9.82 35.88
C MET A 332 -7.37 10.60 36.59
N LEU A 333 -7.63 10.32 37.87
CA LEU A 333 -8.56 11.10 38.68
C LEU A 333 -8.13 12.57 38.79
N GLN A 334 -6.83 12.87 38.91
CA GLN A 334 -6.35 14.26 38.90
C GLN A 334 -6.65 14.96 37.57
N ILE A 335 -6.58 14.24 36.44
CA ILE A 335 -6.92 14.79 35.12
C ILE A 335 -8.44 15.02 35.02
N LEU A 336 -9.26 14.08 35.49
CA LEU A 336 -10.72 14.23 35.58
C LEU A 336 -11.12 15.44 36.45
N GLU A 337 -10.45 15.67 37.58
CA GLU A 337 -10.68 16.84 38.43
C GLU A 337 -10.29 18.15 37.72
N LYS A 338 -9.16 18.18 37.00
CA LYS A 338 -8.79 19.33 36.17
C LYS A 338 -9.81 19.57 35.07
N TRP A 339 -10.32 18.51 34.42
CA TRP A 339 -11.39 18.60 33.44
C TRP A 339 -12.65 19.20 34.06
N LYS A 340 -13.08 18.71 35.23
CA LYS A 340 -14.27 19.19 35.95
C LYS A 340 -14.13 20.67 36.33
N LYS A 341 -12.97 21.08 36.85
CA LYS A 341 -12.71 22.46 37.26
C LYS A 341 -12.86 23.49 36.13
N LYS A 342 -12.67 23.07 34.88
CA LYS A 342 -12.88 23.93 33.69
C LYS A 342 -14.34 24.08 33.29
N GLN A 343 -15.24 23.28 33.87
CA GLN A 343 -16.66 23.30 33.55
C GLN A 343 -17.38 24.40 34.33
N LYS A 344 -18.39 25.02 33.69
CA LYS A 344 -19.23 26.06 34.31
C LYS A 344 -20.36 25.50 35.17
N GLU A 345 -20.65 24.22 35.03
CA GLU A 345 -21.72 23.51 35.72
C GLU A 345 -21.15 22.72 36.89
N GLU A 346 -21.90 22.59 37.99
CA GLU A 346 -21.49 21.76 39.14
C GLU A 346 -21.40 20.26 38.77
N LYS A 347 -22.37 19.79 37.97
CA LYS A 347 -22.45 18.44 37.41
C LYS A 347 -22.50 18.48 35.88
N PRO A 348 -21.36 18.74 35.21
CA PRO A 348 -21.30 18.78 33.75
C PRO A 348 -21.68 17.44 33.12
N MET A 349 -22.10 17.44 31.85
CA MET A 349 -22.17 16.22 31.05
C MET A 349 -20.76 15.81 30.62
N LEU A 350 -20.34 14.58 30.94
CA LEU A 350 -19.07 14.02 30.45
C LEU A 350 -19.26 13.50 29.03
N VAL A 351 -18.51 13.99 28.06
CA VAL A 351 -18.60 13.52 26.67
C VAL A 351 -17.44 12.59 26.34
N ILE A 352 -17.75 11.45 25.73
CA ILE A 352 -16.78 10.51 25.16
C ILE A 352 -17.12 10.33 23.69
N ILE A 353 -16.11 10.46 22.81
CA ILE A 353 -16.28 10.34 21.37
C ILE A 353 -15.64 9.03 20.90
N ASN A 354 -16.45 8.27 20.17
CA ASN A 354 -16.10 6.99 19.59
C ASN A 354 -16.19 7.07 18.08
N THR A 355 -15.17 6.60 17.38
CA THR A 355 -15.11 6.68 15.91
C THR A 355 -14.88 5.31 15.29
N SER A 356 -15.61 5.03 14.20
CA SER A 356 -15.48 3.76 13.52
C SER A 356 -14.28 3.71 12.59
N GLY A 357 -13.75 2.50 12.35
CA GLY A 357 -12.88 2.27 11.20
C GLY A 357 -13.60 2.47 9.86
N GLY A 358 -12.86 2.41 8.76
CA GLY A 358 -13.42 2.57 7.40
C GLY A 358 -12.60 3.42 6.42
N GLY A 359 -11.29 3.59 6.66
CA GLY A 359 -10.38 4.33 5.77
C GLY A 359 -10.72 5.81 5.61
N SER A 360 -10.34 6.40 4.48
CA SER A 360 -10.55 7.82 4.17
C SER A 360 -12.01 8.26 4.27
N ARG A 361 -12.95 7.39 3.89
CA ARG A 361 -14.39 7.66 4.05
C ARG A 361 -14.77 7.88 5.51
N SER A 362 -14.31 7.03 6.43
CA SER A 362 -14.59 7.21 7.86
C SER A 362 -13.91 8.47 8.41
N ALA A 363 -12.71 8.79 7.92
CA ALA A 363 -12.01 10.02 8.29
C ALA A 363 -12.80 11.28 7.92
N ALA A 364 -13.24 11.37 6.66
CA ALA A 364 -14.03 12.48 6.14
C ALA A 364 -15.39 12.58 6.84
N PHE A 365 -16.08 11.44 7.03
CA PHE A 365 -17.36 11.40 7.74
C PHE A 365 -17.22 11.86 9.19
N THR A 366 -16.20 11.37 9.89
CA THR A 366 -15.91 11.75 11.28
C THR A 366 -15.62 13.23 11.39
N MET A 367 -14.76 13.76 10.52
CA MET A 367 -14.45 15.19 10.48
C MET A 367 -15.72 16.03 10.28
N ASN A 368 -16.53 15.68 9.29
CA ASN A 368 -17.75 16.42 8.98
C ASN A 368 -18.78 16.38 10.13
N VAL A 369 -18.94 15.24 10.80
CA VAL A 369 -19.83 15.10 11.95
C VAL A 369 -19.33 15.96 13.11
N LEU A 370 -18.04 15.92 13.42
CA LEU A 370 -17.45 16.72 14.50
C LEU A 370 -17.57 18.22 14.24
N GLN A 371 -17.34 18.69 13.02
CA GLN A 371 -17.57 20.08 12.62
C GLN A 371 -19.02 20.51 12.85
N LYS A 372 -19.98 19.67 12.45
CA LYS A 372 -21.42 19.97 12.65
C LYS A 372 -21.77 20.00 14.14
N LEU A 373 -21.25 19.06 14.93
CA LEU A 373 -21.50 19.02 16.37
C LEU A 373 -20.85 20.20 17.11
N ASP A 374 -19.63 20.60 16.76
CA ASP A 374 -18.97 21.76 17.35
C ASP A 374 -19.75 23.04 17.03
N ARG A 375 -20.20 23.21 15.78
CA ARG A 375 -21.07 24.32 15.38
C ARG A 375 -22.35 24.39 16.21
N GLN A 376 -23.04 23.25 16.38
CA GLN A 376 -24.29 23.20 17.17
C GLN A 376 -24.06 23.43 18.67
N THR A 377 -22.86 23.19 19.18
CA THR A 377 -22.50 23.45 20.58
C THR A 377 -21.87 24.83 20.80
N GLY A 378 -21.72 25.63 19.74
CA GLY A 378 -21.11 26.95 19.77
C GLY A 378 -19.61 26.90 20.04
N GLY A 379 -18.91 25.91 19.48
CA GLY A 379 -17.46 25.75 19.60
C GLY A 379 -16.98 25.05 20.86
N ARG A 380 -17.88 24.42 21.62
CA ARG A 380 -17.63 23.90 22.98
C ARG A 380 -17.61 22.37 23.06
N LEU A 381 -17.65 21.67 21.93
CA LEU A 381 -17.68 20.20 21.94
C LEU A 381 -16.43 19.64 22.63
N MET A 382 -15.25 20.17 22.29
CA MET A 382 -13.98 19.72 22.86
C MET A 382 -13.80 20.08 24.34
N ASP A 383 -14.42 21.17 24.81
CA ASP A 383 -14.40 21.53 26.23
C ASP A 383 -15.13 20.49 27.10
N LYS A 384 -16.20 19.88 26.56
CA LYS A 384 -17.00 18.84 27.23
C LYS A 384 -16.46 17.43 27.00
N THR A 385 -15.63 17.24 25.98
CA THR A 385 -15.06 15.94 25.65
C THR A 385 -13.89 15.64 26.58
N PHE A 386 -13.95 14.48 27.25
CA PHE A 386 -12.85 14.01 28.08
C PHE A 386 -11.97 13.01 27.33
N LEU A 387 -12.59 12.09 26.59
CA LEU A 387 -11.92 10.97 25.93
C LEU A 387 -12.37 10.83 24.48
N ILE A 388 -11.42 10.59 23.58
CA ILE A 388 -11.63 10.17 22.20
C ILE A 388 -10.95 8.82 21.98
N THR A 389 -11.67 7.84 21.44
CA THR A 389 -11.13 6.53 21.08
C THR A 389 -11.87 5.95 19.88
N GLY A 390 -11.31 4.92 19.24
CA GLY A 390 -11.86 4.42 17.98
C GLY A 390 -10.86 3.58 17.20
N ALA A 391 -11.19 3.37 15.93
CA ALA A 391 -10.37 2.56 15.03
C ALA A 391 -10.12 3.26 13.69
N SER A 392 -8.96 2.95 13.11
CA SER A 392 -8.58 3.23 11.73
C SER A 392 -8.89 4.67 11.28
N GLY A 393 -9.46 4.82 10.08
CA GLY A 393 -9.77 6.12 9.48
C GLY A 393 -10.55 7.11 10.35
N GLY A 394 -11.48 6.64 11.20
CA GLY A 394 -12.24 7.54 12.08
C GLY A 394 -11.33 8.30 13.06
N MET A 395 -10.25 7.66 13.52
CA MET A 395 -9.27 8.30 14.39
C MET A 395 -8.45 9.38 13.68
N PHE A 396 -8.26 9.30 12.36
CA PHE A 396 -7.62 10.38 11.60
C PHE A 396 -8.45 11.67 11.65
N GLY A 397 -9.75 11.55 11.35
CA GLY A 397 -10.68 12.69 11.41
C GLY A 397 -10.81 13.26 12.82
N ALA A 398 -10.88 12.39 13.83
CA ALA A 398 -11.00 12.81 15.22
C ALA A 398 -9.75 13.54 15.74
N ALA A 399 -8.56 12.98 15.45
CA ALA A 399 -7.29 13.60 15.82
C ALA A 399 -7.11 14.95 15.14
N TYR A 400 -7.44 15.03 13.84
CA TYR A 400 -7.30 16.26 13.08
C TYR A 400 -8.22 17.35 13.61
N PHE A 401 -9.50 17.04 13.83
CA PHE A 401 -10.44 17.98 14.41
C PHE A 401 -10.02 18.45 15.81
N ARG A 402 -9.59 17.52 16.68
CA ARG A 402 -9.10 17.83 18.04
C ARG A 402 -7.92 18.81 17.99
N GLU A 403 -6.94 18.58 17.13
CA GLU A 403 -5.79 19.47 17.00
C GLU A 403 -6.16 20.83 16.38
N LEU A 404 -7.09 20.89 15.43
CA LEU A 404 -7.61 22.16 14.91
C LEU A 404 -8.31 22.99 15.99
N CYS A 405 -9.15 22.37 16.81
CA CYS A 405 -9.76 23.04 17.97
C CYS A 405 -8.70 23.52 18.96
N ARG A 406 -7.66 22.72 19.23
CA ARG A 406 -6.55 23.12 20.09
C ARG A 406 -5.80 24.33 19.53
N LEU A 407 -5.47 24.32 18.23
CA LEU A 407 -4.80 25.43 17.57
C LEU A 407 -5.65 26.70 17.62
N ARG A 408 -6.96 26.61 17.36
CA ARG A 408 -7.93 27.71 17.54
C ARG A 408 -7.85 28.31 18.94
N THR A 409 -7.83 27.46 19.97
CA THR A 409 -7.89 27.92 21.36
C THR A 409 -6.57 28.50 21.87
N TYR A 410 -5.43 27.93 21.49
CA TYR A 410 -4.14 28.20 22.17
C TYR A 410 -3.05 28.82 21.30
N LYS A 411 -3.22 28.84 19.97
CA LYS A 411 -2.18 29.38 19.06
C LYS A 411 -2.70 30.46 18.13
N ASP A 412 -3.80 30.20 17.43
CA ASP A 412 -4.31 31.06 16.37
C ASP A 412 -5.83 31.02 16.33
N SER A 413 -6.48 32.06 16.86
CA SER A 413 -7.93 32.18 16.92
C SER A 413 -8.60 32.38 15.55
N THR A 414 -7.83 32.62 14.48
CA THR A 414 -8.37 32.73 13.11
C THR A 414 -8.67 31.36 12.49
N ILE A 415 -8.10 30.29 13.04
CA ILE A 415 -8.41 28.92 12.62
C ILE A 415 -9.89 28.66 12.92
N ASN A 416 -10.65 28.35 11.88
CA ASN A 416 -12.03 27.93 11.97
C ASN A 416 -12.15 26.41 11.71
N PRO A 417 -12.17 25.55 12.75
CA PRO A 417 -12.28 24.10 12.60
C PRO A 417 -13.49 23.64 11.78
N ASP A 418 -14.53 24.47 11.65
CA ASP A 418 -15.76 24.17 10.91
C ASP A 418 -15.65 24.37 9.39
N ASP A 419 -14.51 24.83 8.89
CA ASP A 419 -14.29 25.07 7.46
C ASP A 419 -14.25 23.74 6.69
N HIS A 420 -15.04 23.65 5.61
CA HIS A 420 -15.10 22.48 4.73
C HIS A 420 -13.73 22.04 4.20
N ARG A 421 -12.79 22.99 4.04
CA ARG A 421 -11.44 22.71 3.55
C ARG A 421 -10.74 21.59 4.32
N TYR A 422 -11.04 21.43 5.61
CA TYR A 422 -10.43 20.39 6.42
C TYR A 422 -11.09 19.02 6.25
N THR A 423 -12.38 18.98 5.89
CA THR A 423 -13.04 17.74 5.44
C THR A 423 -12.47 17.32 4.09
N ASP A 424 -12.27 18.27 3.17
CA ASP A 424 -11.68 18.00 1.87
C ASP A 424 -10.23 17.49 2.04
N ALA A 425 -9.43 18.18 2.84
CA ALA A 425 -8.04 17.84 3.08
C ALA A 425 -7.86 16.44 3.71
N ILE A 426 -8.69 16.06 4.69
CA ILE A 426 -8.61 14.70 5.28
C ILE A 426 -9.16 13.60 4.36
N SER A 427 -9.90 13.98 3.32
CA SER A 427 -10.44 13.06 2.31
C SER A 427 -9.51 12.82 1.13
N GLU A 428 -8.45 13.63 0.98
CA GLU A 428 -7.43 13.47 -0.05
C GLU A 428 -6.79 12.08 -0.03
N ASP A 429 -6.29 11.66 -1.20
CA ASP A 429 -5.74 10.33 -1.41
C ASP A 429 -4.63 9.98 -0.41
N LEU A 430 -4.64 8.73 0.04
CA LEU A 430 -3.60 8.13 0.87
C LEU A 430 -3.00 6.90 0.21
N LEU A 431 -3.58 6.38 -0.89
CA LEU A 431 -3.24 5.09 -1.47
C LEU A 431 -2.26 5.20 -2.63
N ASN A 432 -2.32 6.24 -3.48
CA ASN A 432 -1.37 6.36 -4.60
C ASN A 432 0.09 6.40 -4.12
N PRO A 433 0.46 7.20 -3.11
CA PRO A 433 1.83 7.19 -2.58
C PRO A 433 2.24 5.82 -2.03
N LEU A 434 1.29 5.03 -1.51
CA LEU A 434 1.58 3.69 -1.00
C LEU A 434 1.93 2.71 -2.11
N PHE A 435 1.09 2.64 -3.15
CA PHE A 435 1.35 1.75 -4.28
C PHE A 435 2.62 2.15 -5.02
N SER A 436 2.85 3.45 -5.20
CA SER A 436 4.06 3.95 -5.84
C SER A 436 5.31 3.70 -4.98
N SER A 437 5.23 3.85 -3.65
CA SER A 437 6.32 3.46 -2.74
C SER A 437 6.58 1.97 -2.79
N PHE A 438 5.55 1.12 -2.79
CA PHE A 438 5.70 -0.32 -2.85
C PHE A 438 6.49 -0.78 -4.09
N VAL A 439 6.17 -0.23 -5.26
CA VAL A 439 6.80 -0.66 -6.52
C VAL A 439 8.16 -0.02 -6.71
N ALA A 440 8.27 1.29 -6.49
CA ALA A 440 9.47 2.03 -6.81
C ALA A 440 10.51 1.97 -5.67
N ARG A 441 10.08 2.01 -4.41
CA ARG A 441 10.96 2.00 -3.23
C ARG A 441 11.19 0.61 -2.67
N ASP A 442 10.12 -0.09 -2.28
CA ASP A 442 10.26 -1.36 -1.56
C ASP A 442 10.83 -2.48 -2.45
N LEU A 443 10.52 -2.47 -3.76
CA LEU A 443 10.94 -3.52 -4.70
C LEU A 443 12.16 -3.14 -5.56
N ALA A 444 12.27 -1.88 -5.99
CA ALA A 444 13.23 -1.47 -7.02
C ALA A 444 14.41 -0.63 -6.50
N SER A 445 14.26 0.15 -5.42
CA SER A 445 15.28 1.11 -4.99
C SER A 445 16.03 0.65 -3.74
N PRO A 446 17.31 1.01 -3.55
CA PRO A 446 18.00 0.80 -2.29
C PRO A 446 17.29 1.45 -1.10
N ALA A 447 17.35 0.79 0.06
CA ALA A 447 16.72 1.28 1.29
C ALA A 447 17.25 2.68 1.66
N GLN A 448 16.38 3.68 1.61
CA GLN A 448 16.67 5.03 2.07
C GLN A 448 16.30 5.16 3.54
N LYS A 449 17.02 6.02 4.28
CA LYS A 449 16.79 6.21 5.71
C LYS A 449 16.25 7.61 6.05
N PHE A 450 15.57 7.72 7.17
CA PHE A 450 15.13 8.98 7.78
C PHE A 450 15.22 8.91 9.31
N LYS A 451 15.11 10.05 9.98
CA LYS A 451 15.25 10.14 11.45
C LYS A 451 13.97 10.67 12.11
N VAL A 452 13.69 10.15 13.30
CA VAL A 452 12.69 10.71 14.24
C VAL A 452 13.35 10.77 15.62
N GLY A 453 13.57 11.99 16.11
CA GLY A 453 14.42 12.21 17.28
C GLY A 453 15.84 11.68 17.04
N HIS A 454 16.32 10.81 17.93
CA HIS A 454 17.66 10.21 17.85
C HIS A 454 17.72 8.89 17.07
N TYR A 455 16.57 8.37 16.62
CA TYR A 455 16.46 7.06 15.99
C TYR A 455 16.37 7.16 14.47
N GLU A 456 16.94 6.16 13.79
CA GLU A 456 16.98 6.05 12.33
C GLU A 456 16.11 4.87 11.85
N TYR A 457 15.37 5.09 10.77
CA TYR A 457 14.41 4.16 10.19
C TYR A 457 14.57 4.10 8.68
N ILE A 458 14.09 3.02 8.07
CA ILE A 458 14.00 2.89 6.62
C ILE A 458 12.70 3.53 6.14
N LYS A 459 12.79 4.30 5.06
CA LYS A 459 11.63 4.79 4.33
C LYS A 459 10.97 3.60 3.65
N ASP A 460 9.78 3.24 4.10
CA ASP A 460 8.95 2.18 3.52
C ASP A 460 7.58 2.76 3.12
N ARG A 461 6.62 1.89 2.74
CA ARG A 461 5.24 2.32 2.50
C ARG A 461 4.55 2.95 3.72
N GLY A 462 4.87 2.55 4.95
CA GLY A 462 4.34 3.20 6.16
C GLY A 462 4.86 4.64 6.33
N TYR A 463 6.10 4.91 5.92
CA TYR A 463 6.63 6.27 5.85
C TYR A 463 5.86 7.09 4.81
N ALA A 464 5.64 6.56 3.61
CA ALA A 464 4.86 7.24 2.57
C ALA A 464 3.44 7.59 3.06
N PHE A 465 2.80 6.68 3.81
CA PHE A 465 1.50 6.93 4.44
C PHE A 465 1.55 8.10 5.42
N GLU A 466 2.47 8.08 6.38
CA GLU A 466 2.58 9.13 7.39
C GLU A 466 2.90 10.49 6.77
N GLN A 467 3.77 10.54 5.75
CA GLN A 467 4.07 11.80 5.07
C GLN A 467 2.88 12.33 4.29
N LYS A 468 2.12 11.48 3.59
CA LYS A 468 0.92 11.92 2.87
C LYS A 468 -0.16 12.38 3.84
N LEU A 469 -0.43 11.65 4.92
CA LEU A 469 -1.37 12.09 5.95
C LEU A 469 -0.94 13.42 6.60
N ASN A 470 0.37 13.60 6.81
CA ASN A 470 0.89 14.86 7.33
C ASN A 470 0.69 16.03 6.35
N ALA A 471 0.96 15.80 5.06
CA ALA A 471 0.76 16.79 4.01
C ALA A 471 -0.72 17.16 3.85
N ASN A 472 -1.59 16.16 3.79
CA ASN A 472 -3.05 16.33 3.71
C ASN A 472 -3.56 17.13 4.92
N THR A 473 -2.98 16.97 6.11
CA THR A 473 -3.39 17.74 7.30
C THR A 473 -2.63 19.05 7.51
N GLY A 474 -1.79 19.45 6.56
CA GLY A 474 -1.01 20.69 6.64
C GLY A 474 -0.01 20.75 7.80
N GLY A 475 0.53 19.60 8.22
CA GLY A 475 1.48 19.52 9.34
C GLY A 475 0.84 19.49 10.72
N VAL A 476 -0.49 19.61 10.83
CA VAL A 476 -1.20 19.73 12.12
C VAL A 476 -1.02 18.49 12.99
N LEU A 477 -0.93 17.31 12.38
CA LEU A 477 -0.77 16.04 13.08
C LEU A 477 0.70 15.68 13.43
N ASP A 478 1.69 16.47 12.99
CA ASP A 478 3.11 16.19 13.21
C ASP A 478 3.59 16.56 14.61
N ARG A 479 3.15 15.79 15.60
CA ARG A 479 3.53 15.98 17.01
C ARG A 479 3.97 14.66 17.62
N GLN A 480 4.86 14.72 18.60
CA GLN A 480 5.23 13.55 19.39
C GLN A 480 4.33 13.42 20.62
N LEU A 481 4.13 12.21 21.12
CA LEU A 481 3.29 11.96 22.29
C LEU A 481 3.79 12.75 23.51
N ARG A 482 5.11 12.90 23.69
CA ARG A 482 5.72 13.72 24.74
C ARG A 482 5.32 15.20 24.68
N ASP A 483 5.06 15.73 23.49
CA ASP A 483 4.67 17.13 23.32
C ASP A 483 3.18 17.33 23.62
N ILE A 484 2.39 16.26 23.52
CA ILE A 484 0.94 16.24 23.75
C ILE A 484 0.64 15.98 25.24
N GLU A 485 1.49 15.21 25.92
CA GLU A 485 1.32 14.79 27.32
C GLU A 485 0.94 15.92 28.28
N PRO A 486 1.61 17.09 28.31
CA PRO A 486 1.29 18.12 29.28
C PRO A 486 -0.09 18.76 29.05
N GLU A 487 -0.50 18.87 27.78
CA GLU A 487 -1.80 19.43 27.39
C GLU A 487 -2.94 18.46 27.79
N GLU A 488 -2.74 17.15 27.61
CA GLU A 488 -3.69 16.12 28.08
C GLU A 488 -3.70 16.00 29.61
N ALA A 489 -2.54 16.02 30.27
CA ALA A 489 -2.41 15.93 31.73
C ALA A 489 -3.02 17.14 32.46
N SER A 490 -3.09 18.29 31.80
CA SER A 490 -3.77 19.49 32.29
C SER A 490 -5.25 19.56 31.89
N ALA A 491 -5.74 18.54 31.17
CA ALA A 491 -7.05 18.47 30.55
C ALA A 491 -7.34 19.64 29.58
N GLN A 492 -6.33 20.35 29.06
CA GLN A 492 -6.55 21.43 28.09
C GLN A 492 -7.16 20.94 26.79
N VAL A 493 -6.78 19.72 26.40
CA VAL A 493 -7.36 18.99 25.28
C VAL A 493 -7.89 17.64 25.76
N PRO A 494 -8.87 17.05 25.06
CA PRO A 494 -9.34 15.70 25.39
C PRO A 494 -8.21 14.67 25.30
N LEU A 495 -8.25 13.66 26.15
CA LEU A 495 -7.36 12.51 26.07
C LEU A 495 -7.69 11.71 24.81
N MET A 496 -6.67 11.27 24.05
CA MET A 496 -6.84 10.26 23.00
C MET A 496 -6.30 8.90 23.45
N LEU A 497 -7.09 7.84 23.23
CA LEU A 497 -6.66 6.45 23.37
C LEU A 497 -6.67 5.80 22.00
N PHE A 498 -5.47 5.55 21.47
CA PHE A 498 -5.28 4.78 20.24
C PHE A 498 -5.17 3.30 20.61
N SER A 499 -5.83 2.45 19.86
CA SER A 499 -5.76 1.00 20.04
C SER A 499 -5.13 0.34 18.81
N SER A 500 -4.58 -0.85 18.97
CA SER A 500 -4.22 -1.75 17.87
C SER A 500 -4.33 -3.18 18.37
N VAL A 501 -4.35 -4.16 17.47
CA VAL A 501 -4.48 -5.57 17.83
C VAL A 501 -3.12 -6.25 17.70
N ILE A 502 -2.65 -6.88 18.78
CA ILE A 502 -1.45 -7.71 18.75
C ILE A 502 -1.79 -8.99 18.00
N THR A 503 -1.11 -9.24 16.89
CA THR A 503 -1.44 -10.33 15.93
C THR A 503 -1.34 -11.72 16.56
N ARG A 504 -0.40 -11.89 17.50
CA ARG A 504 -0.03 -13.17 18.10
C ARG A 504 -1.16 -13.77 18.93
N ASP A 505 -1.89 -12.96 19.68
CA ASP A 505 -2.88 -13.41 20.67
C ASP A 505 -4.13 -12.52 20.77
N SER A 506 -4.27 -11.57 19.85
CA SER A 506 -5.41 -10.65 19.74
C SER A 506 -5.62 -9.73 20.96
N ARG A 507 -4.64 -9.57 21.87
CA ARG A 507 -4.71 -8.55 22.91
C ARG A 507 -4.72 -7.14 22.31
N THR A 508 -5.35 -6.19 22.99
CA THR A 508 -5.35 -4.79 22.57
C THR A 508 -4.07 -4.10 23.04
N MET A 509 -3.27 -3.55 22.12
CA MET A 509 -2.22 -2.60 22.48
C MET A 509 -2.84 -1.19 22.57
N LEU A 510 -2.84 -0.59 23.75
CA LEU A 510 -3.40 0.74 24.02
C LEU A 510 -2.28 1.76 24.14
N ILE A 511 -2.35 2.82 23.33
CA ILE A 511 -1.40 3.93 23.31
C ILE A 511 -2.09 5.16 23.89
N SER A 512 -1.46 5.77 24.89
CA SER A 512 -1.88 7.00 25.54
C SER A 512 -0.66 7.82 25.95
N THR A 513 -0.84 9.11 26.17
CA THR A 513 0.20 9.93 26.83
C THR A 513 0.23 9.74 28.34
N GLN A 514 -0.82 9.14 28.92
CA GLN A 514 -0.95 8.89 30.35
C GLN A 514 -0.87 7.39 30.63
N PRO A 515 -0.37 6.98 31.81
CA PRO A 515 -0.35 5.57 32.17
C PRO A 515 -1.79 5.09 32.44
N ILE A 516 -2.10 3.90 31.91
CA ILE A 516 -3.47 3.37 31.81
C ILE A 516 -3.55 1.89 32.18
N SER A 517 -2.72 1.43 33.11
CA SER A 517 -2.73 0.02 33.57
C SER A 517 -4.12 -0.45 34.05
N PHE A 518 -4.97 0.47 34.53
CA PHE A 518 -6.35 0.18 34.92
C PHE A 518 -7.27 -0.24 33.76
N LEU A 519 -6.85 -0.05 32.49
CA LEU A 519 -7.55 -0.54 31.31
C LEU A 519 -7.03 -1.89 30.81
N MET A 520 -5.92 -2.41 31.36
CA MET A 520 -5.29 -3.66 30.89
C MET A 520 -6.12 -4.90 31.22
N ARG A 521 -7.01 -4.83 32.21
CA ARG A 521 -7.90 -5.92 32.64
C ARG A 521 -9.36 -5.49 32.61
N PRO A 522 -10.30 -6.42 32.35
CA PRO A 522 -11.72 -6.13 32.52
C PRO A 522 -12.03 -5.89 34.00
N VAL A 523 -12.97 -4.97 34.27
CA VAL A 523 -13.38 -4.59 35.64
C VAL A 523 -14.29 -5.64 36.28
N PHE A 524 -15.08 -6.34 35.48
CA PHE A 524 -16.05 -7.34 35.94
C PHE A 524 -15.73 -8.73 35.41
N ASP A 525 -15.77 -9.72 36.30
CA ASP A 525 -15.69 -11.13 35.95
C ASP A 525 -17.02 -11.82 36.23
N SER A 526 -17.73 -12.22 35.18
CA SER A 526 -18.92 -13.05 35.31
C SER A 526 -18.61 -14.46 35.81
N ASN A 527 -17.36 -14.93 35.66
CA ASN A 527 -16.91 -16.29 35.97
C ASN A 527 -16.18 -16.43 37.32
N ARG A 528 -15.96 -15.34 38.08
CA ARG A 528 -15.29 -15.33 39.40
C ARG A 528 -13.91 -16.04 39.43
N ILE A 529 -13.14 -15.93 38.35
CA ILE A 529 -11.77 -16.40 38.24
C ILE A 529 -10.87 -15.52 39.12
N LYS A 530 -10.02 -16.15 39.95
CA LYS A 530 -9.18 -15.45 40.95
C LYS A 530 -8.19 -14.44 40.35
N THR A 531 -7.74 -14.66 39.11
CA THR A 531 -6.80 -13.79 38.39
C THR A 531 -7.17 -13.79 36.92
N ILE A 532 -7.72 -12.67 36.45
CA ILE A 532 -7.98 -12.48 35.02
C ILE A 532 -6.71 -11.99 34.35
N ASP A 533 -6.35 -12.64 33.26
CA ASP A 533 -5.24 -12.22 32.43
C ASP A 533 -5.51 -10.86 31.77
N PRO A 534 -4.47 -10.02 31.63
CA PRO A 534 -4.59 -8.81 30.83
C PRO A 534 -5.01 -9.12 29.40
N ASP A 535 -6.10 -8.50 28.96
CA ASP A 535 -6.58 -8.55 27.57
C ASP A 535 -6.20 -7.28 26.78
N ALA A 536 -5.55 -6.33 27.46
CA ALA A 536 -4.91 -5.17 26.85
C ALA A 536 -3.53 -4.89 27.48
N VAL A 537 -2.71 -4.13 26.76
CA VAL A 537 -1.33 -3.75 27.12
C VAL A 537 -1.20 -2.23 27.04
N ASP A 538 -0.76 -1.59 28.10
CA ASP A 538 -0.39 -0.17 28.10
C ASP A 538 0.96 -0.01 27.38
N PHE A 539 0.95 0.55 26.17
CA PHE A 539 2.11 0.75 25.32
C PHE A 539 3.20 1.59 26.00
N GLY A 540 2.81 2.68 26.65
CA GLY A 540 3.74 3.62 27.27
C GLY A 540 4.49 2.96 28.44
N SER A 541 3.74 2.21 29.25
CA SER A 541 4.32 1.46 30.36
C SER A 541 5.14 0.25 29.91
N PHE A 542 4.66 -0.49 28.89
CA PHE A 542 5.31 -1.71 28.42
C PHE A 542 6.67 -1.41 27.75
N PHE A 543 6.71 -0.37 26.91
CA PHE A 543 7.91 0.02 26.18
C PHE A 543 8.69 1.16 26.86
N TYR A 544 8.60 1.33 28.18
CA TYR A 544 9.21 2.48 28.89
C TYR A 544 10.73 2.63 28.65
N LYS A 545 11.44 1.50 28.41
CA LYS A 545 12.87 1.46 28.06
C LYS A 545 13.16 1.75 26.59
N GLN A 546 12.13 1.85 25.75
CA GLN A 546 12.25 2.09 24.32
C GLN A 546 11.79 3.48 23.90
N ASP A 547 11.70 4.43 24.84
CA ASP A 547 11.31 5.84 24.58
C ASP A 547 9.92 5.95 23.87
N PRO A 548 8.85 5.44 24.50
CA PRO A 548 7.55 5.33 23.85
C PRO A 548 6.89 6.69 23.62
N MET A 549 7.28 7.71 24.38
CA MET A 549 6.74 9.07 24.25
C MET A 549 7.37 9.86 23.10
N ASN A 550 8.47 9.40 22.52
CA ASN A 550 9.07 9.99 21.31
C ASN A 550 8.36 9.54 20.02
N VAL A 551 7.42 8.60 20.11
CA VAL A 551 6.54 8.18 19.01
C VAL A 551 5.71 9.37 18.52
N ARG A 552 5.58 9.50 17.19
CA ARG A 552 4.72 10.52 16.56
C ARG A 552 3.25 10.13 16.68
N MET A 553 2.36 11.11 16.81
CA MET A 553 0.92 10.89 16.72
C MET A 553 0.54 10.25 15.38
N LEU A 554 1.20 10.64 14.29
CA LEU A 554 1.06 9.99 12.97
C LEU A 554 1.41 8.49 13.02
N THR A 555 2.46 8.09 13.76
CA THR A 555 2.80 6.69 13.98
C THR A 555 1.69 5.97 14.76
N ALA A 556 1.18 6.57 15.84
CA ALA A 556 0.10 5.98 16.65
C ALA A 556 -1.19 5.81 15.85
N LEU A 557 -1.55 6.81 15.02
CA LEU A 557 -2.65 6.76 14.08
C LEU A 557 -2.45 5.66 13.02
N ARG A 558 -1.25 5.55 12.45
CA ARG A 558 -0.93 4.48 11.50
C ARG A 558 -1.05 3.10 12.15
N MET A 559 -0.49 2.90 13.34
CA MET A 559 -0.64 1.65 14.10
C MET A 559 -2.10 1.29 14.34
N ASN A 560 -2.95 2.28 14.63
CA ASN A 560 -4.40 2.11 14.79
C ASN A 560 -5.14 1.75 13.49
N ALA A 561 -4.51 1.95 12.32
CA ALA A 561 -5.09 1.79 10.99
C ALA A 561 -4.32 0.82 10.06
N THR A 562 -3.36 0.08 10.60
CA THR A 562 -2.53 -0.84 9.80
C THR A 562 -3.32 -2.07 9.39
N PHE A 563 -4.00 -1.99 8.25
CA PHE A 563 -4.73 -3.11 7.67
C PHE A 563 -3.79 -3.93 6.76
N PRO A 564 -3.52 -5.22 7.02
CA PRO A 564 -2.43 -5.99 6.42
C PRO A 564 -2.38 -6.00 4.89
N TYR A 565 -3.54 -5.87 4.23
CA TYR A 565 -3.64 -5.86 2.78
C TYR A 565 -3.20 -4.53 2.14
N ILE A 566 -3.17 -3.44 2.91
CA ILE A 566 -2.83 -2.08 2.43
C ILE A 566 -1.50 -1.63 3.06
N LEU A 567 -1.40 -1.75 4.39
CA LEU A 567 -0.25 -1.34 5.19
C LEU A 567 0.43 -2.57 5.81
N PRO A 568 1.76 -2.54 5.97
CA PRO A 568 2.49 -3.62 6.62
C PRO A 568 2.24 -3.55 8.13
N ASN A 569 2.11 -4.71 8.79
CA ASN A 569 2.05 -4.80 10.24
C ASN A 569 3.21 -4.05 10.89
N VAL A 570 2.94 -3.40 12.01
CA VAL A 570 3.96 -2.63 12.72
C VAL A 570 4.64 -3.52 13.74
N TRP A 571 5.91 -3.78 13.50
CA TRP A 571 6.78 -4.57 14.37
C TRP A 571 7.13 -3.73 15.62
N LEU A 572 7.08 -4.36 16.81
CA LEU A 572 7.38 -3.73 18.09
C LEU A 572 8.47 -4.49 18.88
N PRO A 573 9.40 -3.77 19.56
CA PRO A 573 10.61 -4.30 20.17
C PRO A 573 10.34 -4.96 21.52
N SER A 574 9.74 -6.15 21.52
CA SER A 574 9.55 -7.00 22.71
C SER A 574 10.23 -8.36 22.57
N GLU A 575 10.20 -9.17 23.63
CA GLU A 575 10.75 -10.54 23.66
C GLU A 575 9.67 -11.56 24.12
N PRO A 576 9.17 -12.46 23.25
CA PRO A 576 9.41 -12.46 21.81
C PRO A 576 8.81 -11.22 21.16
N VAL A 577 9.35 -10.87 20.01
CA VAL A 577 8.85 -9.81 19.15
C VAL A 577 7.35 -9.99 18.88
N ILE A 578 6.63 -8.87 18.91
CA ILE A 578 5.22 -8.80 18.51
C ILE A 578 5.07 -7.80 17.35
N ASP A 579 3.99 -7.96 16.60
CA ASP A 579 3.52 -6.99 15.63
C ASP A 579 2.04 -6.65 15.88
N VAL A 580 1.64 -5.48 15.40
CA VAL A 580 0.27 -4.97 15.57
C VAL A 580 -0.41 -4.66 14.24
N MET A 581 -1.74 -4.83 14.24
CA MET A 581 -2.66 -4.56 13.15
C MET A 581 -3.76 -3.58 13.57
N ASP A 582 -4.56 -3.15 12.58
CA ASP A 582 -5.72 -2.26 12.73
C ASP A 582 -6.60 -2.66 13.92
N ALA A 583 -6.97 -1.66 14.73
CA ALA A 583 -7.89 -1.80 15.85
C ALA A 583 -9.25 -2.42 15.46
N GLY A 584 -9.66 -2.20 14.22
CA GLY A 584 -10.91 -2.69 13.63
C GLY A 584 -11.08 -4.21 13.66
N PHE A 585 -9.98 -4.97 13.78
CA PHE A 585 -10.06 -6.42 13.94
C PHE A 585 -10.68 -6.87 15.27
N ARG A 586 -10.59 -6.04 16.33
CA ARG A 586 -11.11 -6.37 17.66
C ARG A 586 -12.21 -5.43 18.12
N ASP A 587 -11.97 -4.12 18.03
CA ASP A 587 -12.92 -3.08 18.45
C ASP A 587 -12.95 -1.96 17.41
N ASN A 588 -13.77 -2.16 16.38
CA ASN A 588 -13.91 -1.19 15.28
C ASN A 588 -14.61 0.11 15.68
N PHE A 589 -15.07 0.27 16.92
CA PHE A 589 -15.81 1.46 17.37
C PHE A 589 -15.18 2.16 18.58
N GLY A 590 -14.13 1.59 19.18
CA GLY A 590 -13.56 2.06 20.45
C GLY A 590 -14.50 1.91 21.65
N GLU A 591 -15.60 1.16 21.48
CA GLU A 591 -16.66 1.04 22.47
C GLU A 591 -16.22 0.22 23.68
N GLN A 592 -15.39 -0.79 23.47
CA GLN A 592 -14.85 -1.61 24.55
C GLN A 592 -13.99 -0.77 25.50
N VAL A 593 -13.14 0.10 24.94
CA VAL A 593 -12.26 0.99 25.72
C VAL A 593 -13.08 2.05 26.45
N ALA A 594 -14.03 2.68 25.76
CA ALA A 594 -14.89 3.71 26.35
C ALA A 594 -15.73 3.18 27.52
N ILE A 595 -16.40 2.03 27.35
CA ILE A 595 -17.21 1.42 28.41
C ILE A 595 -16.33 1.00 29.59
N ARG A 596 -15.16 0.40 29.32
CA ARG A 596 -14.21 0.03 30.38
C ARG A 596 -13.75 1.25 31.18
N PHE A 597 -13.45 2.36 30.50
CA PHE A 597 -13.10 3.62 31.16
C PHE A 597 -14.24 4.14 32.06
N ILE A 598 -15.47 4.15 31.54
CA ILE A 598 -16.66 4.58 32.30
C ILE A 598 -16.82 3.72 33.56
N ASP A 599 -16.64 2.41 33.45
CA ASP A 599 -16.80 1.49 34.58
C ASP A 599 -15.71 1.68 35.64
N VAL A 600 -14.44 1.83 35.22
CA VAL A 600 -13.32 2.10 36.14
C VAL A 600 -13.54 3.36 36.98
N PHE A 601 -14.11 4.42 36.40
CA PHE A 601 -14.33 5.70 37.07
C PHE A 601 -15.80 5.97 37.44
N ARG A 602 -16.63 4.93 37.46
CA ARG A 602 -18.09 5.03 37.69
C ARG A 602 -18.45 5.85 38.91
N ASP A 603 -17.78 5.60 40.03
CA ASP A 603 -18.05 6.30 41.29
C ASP A 603 -17.71 7.79 41.22
N TRP A 604 -16.66 8.15 40.49
CA TRP A 604 -16.31 9.55 40.26
C TRP A 604 -17.35 10.22 39.34
N ILE A 605 -17.73 9.55 38.26
CA ILE A 605 -18.71 10.03 37.28
C ILE A 605 -20.05 10.30 37.95
N LEU A 606 -20.57 9.37 38.74
CA LEU A 606 -21.86 9.51 39.45
C LEU A 606 -21.88 10.68 40.45
N ARG A 607 -20.75 10.93 41.12
CA ARG A 607 -20.63 12.04 42.08
C ARG A 607 -20.48 13.39 41.39
N ASN A 608 -19.77 13.45 40.27
CA ASN A 608 -19.27 14.70 39.70
C ASN A 608 -19.94 15.14 38.40
N THR A 609 -20.76 14.30 37.78
CA THR A 609 -21.39 14.58 36.48
C THR A 609 -22.89 14.29 36.54
N ARG A 610 -23.65 14.84 35.59
CA ARG A 610 -25.08 14.50 35.45
C ARG A 610 -25.33 13.25 34.60
N GLY A 611 -24.26 12.68 34.03
CA GLY A 611 -24.31 11.56 33.10
C GLY A 611 -23.15 11.59 32.12
N VAL A 612 -23.07 10.52 31.32
CA VAL A 612 -22.11 10.37 30.23
C VAL A 612 -22.86 10.39 28.91
N LEU A 613 -22.42 11.23 27.97
CA LEU A 613 -22.85 11.21 26.59
C LEU A 613 -21.79 10.50 25.75
N LEU A 614 -22.12 9.31 25.25
CA LEU A 614 -21.28 8.56 24.32
C LEU A 614 -21.70 8.90 22.88
N ILE A 615 -20.86 9.66 22.17
CA ILE A 615 -21.07 10.01 20.76
C ILE A 615 -20.39 8.95 19.90
N GLN A 616 -21.17 8.11 19.23
CA GLN A 616 -20.64 7.09 18.33
C GLN A 616 -20.79 7.56 16.88
N ILE A 617 -19.66 7.80 16.22
CA ILE A 617 -19.60 8.20 14.82
C ILE A 617 -19.28 6.97 13.98
N ARG A 618 -20.26 6.52 13.21
CA ARG A 618 -20.18 5.29 12.41
C ARG A 618 -20.41 5.61 10.94
N ASP A 619 -19.42 5.33 10.09
CA ASP A 619 -19.48 5.63 8.65
C ASP A 619 -20.38 4.65 7.86
N ARG A 620 -20.68 3.48 8.44
CA ARG A 620 -21.61 2.48 7.91
C ARG A 620 -22.82 2.32 8.81
N LYS A 621 -23.98 2.08 8.21
CA LYS A 621 -25.19 1.64 8.93
C LYS A 621 -24.93 0.27 9.55
N THR A 622 -25.42 0.03 10.77
CA THR A 622 -25.38 -1.28 11.42
C THR A 622 -26.23 -2.29 10.64
N GLY A 623 -25.62 -3.40 10.21
CA GLY A 623 -26.32 -4.56 9.61
C GLY A 623 -26.32 -4.63 8.08
N GLY A 624 -25.16 -4.53 7.43
CA GLY A 624 -24.99 -4.73 5.99
C GLY A 624 -23.85 -5.68 5.65
#